data_AF-A0AAW5IJB8-F1
#
_entry.id   AF-A0AAW5IJB8-F1
#
_cell.length_a   1.000
_cell.length_b   1.000
_cell.length_c   1.000
_cell.angle_alpha   90.00
_cell.angle_beta   90.00
_cell.angle_gamma   90.00
#
_symmetry.space_group_name_H-M   'P 1'
#
loop_
_entity.id
_entity.type
_entity.pdbx_description
1 polymer ?
#
loop_
_entity_poly.entity_id
_entity_poly.type
_entity_poly.pdbx_seq_one_letter_code
_entity_poly.pdbx_strand_id
1 'polypeptide(L)'
;MEANNNKITCPKCNSQNVQSEGMIHLCMDCGYKWEDEVQTDLGEMIIYQSDEGVRLDVRLENKTVWLNQEQIGALFNKSKATISEHISNIFKEGELDEKVVVRKFRTTTQHGALEGKTQSKEVKYYNLDVIISVGYSVKSIQGARFRQWAR
;
A
#
# COMPACT_ATOMS: atom_id res chain seq x y z
N MET A 1 -9.09 31.93 -9.51
CA MET A 1 -8.10 31.05 -8.84
C MET A 1 -8.63 30.80 -7.44
N GLU A 2 -9.45 29.77 -7.26
CA GLU A 2 -10.05 29.46 -5.96
C GLU A 2 -9.03 28.66 -5.14
N ALA A 3 -8.51 29.28 -4.10
CA ALA A 3 -7.74 28.58 -3.08
C ALA A 3 -8.69 27.61 -2.37
N ASN A 4 -8.46 26.31 -2.56
CA ASN A 4 -9.09 25.25 -1.77
C ASN A 4 -8.61 25.38 -0.31
N ASN A 5 -9.30 26.21 0.48
CA ASN A 5 -9.11 26.27 1.92
C ASN A 5 -9.74 25.01 2.54
N ASN A 6 -8.96 23.94 2.56
CA ASN A 6 -9.33 22.73 3.28
C ASN A 6 -9.43 23.06 4.77
N LYS A 7 -10.66 23.15 5.31
CA LYS A 7 -10.89 23.51 6.71
C LYS A 7 -10.47 22.33 7.61
N ILE A 8 -9.35 22.49 8.30
CA ILE A 8 -8.86 21.52 9.28
C ILE A 8 -9.83 21.49 10.47
N THR A 9 -10.24 20.28 10.87
CA THR A 9 -11.14 20.05 12.01
C THR A 9 -10.44 19.18 13.06
N CYS A 10 -10.61 19.53 14.33
CA CYS A 10 -10.05 18.74 15.41
C CYS A 10 -10.72 17.36 15.47
N PRO A 11 -9.98 16.24 15.36
CA PRO A 11 -10.58 14.91 15.38
C PRO A 11 -11.17 14.54 16.75
N LYS A 12 -10.78 15.25 17.82
CA LYS A 12 -11.26 15.01 19.18
C LYS A 12 -12.57 15.72 19.51
N CYS A 13 -12.74 16.97 19.06
CA CYS A 13 -13.89 17.81 19.45
C CYS A 13 -14.65 18.42 18.26
N ASN A 14 -14.24 18.12 17.03
CA ASN A 14 -14.80 18.63 15.78
C ASN A 14 -14.74 20.16 15.62
N SER A 15 -13.97 20.85 16.47
CA SER A 15 -13.76 22.30 16.36
C SER A 15 -12.91 22.67 15.14
N GLN A 16 -13.23 23.82 14.55
CA GLN A 16 -12.44 24.47 13.49
C GLN A 16 -11.39 25.45 14.05
N ASN A 17 -11.37 25.66 15.37
CA ASN A 17 -10.40 26.53 16.04
C ASN A 17 -9.08 25.78 16.25
N VAL A 18 -8.30 25.66 15.17
CA VAL A 18 -7.07 24.88 15.10
C VAL A 18 -5.91 25.78 14.71
N GLN A 19 -4.91 25.88 15.57
CA GLN A 19 -3.62 26.51 15.25
C GLN A 19 -2.70 25.46 14.62
N SER A 20 -2.04 25.80 13.51
CA SER A 20 -1.15 24.88 12.80
C SER A 20 0.24 25.49 12.65
N GLU A 21 1.28 24.72 12.94
CA GLU A 21 2.69 25.07 12.76
C GLU A 21 3.41 23.93 12.03
N GLY A 22 3.60 24.08 10.73
CA GLY A 22 4.07 22.99 9.88
C GLY A 22 3.05 21.84 9.83
N MET A 23 3.51 20.63 10.18
CA MET A 23 2.69 19.41 10.27
C MET A 23 1.98 19.26 11.62
N ILE A 24 2.25 20.15 12.59
CA ILE A 24 1.67 20.08 13.91
C ILE A 24 0.40 20.92 13.96
N HIS A 25 -0.68 20.34 14.46
CA HIS A 25 -1.95 21.01 14.71
C HIS A 25 -2.25 20.99 16.21
N LEU A 26 -2.72 22.11 16.75
CA LEU A 26 -3.19 22.27 18.12
C LEU A 26 -4.60 22.84 18.09
N CYS A 27 -5.57 22.09 18.61
CA CYS A 27 -6.90 22.63 18.81
C CYS A 27 -6.91 23.59 19.99
N MET A 28 -7.30 24.84 19.74
CA MET A 28 -7.35 25.88 20.77
C MET A 28 -8.53 25.72 21.73
N ASP A 29 -9.57 24.96 21.35
CA ASP A 29 -10.75 24.74 22.20
C ASP A 29 -10.59 23.58 23.19
N CYS A 30 -9.87 22.52 22.80
CA CYS A 30 -9.72 21.31 23.63
C CYS A 30 -8.27 20.94 23.97
N GLY A 31 -7.29 21.69 23.48
CA GLY A 31 -5.87 21.45 23.69
C GLY A 31 -5.34 20.19 23.00
N TYR A 32 -6.12 19.51 22.16
CA TYR A 32 -5.65 18.31 21.45
C TYR A 32 -4.64 18.69 20.39
N LYS A 33 -3.44 18.14 20.51
CA LYS A 33 -2.35 18.27 19.53
C LYS A 33 -2.28 17.01 18.67
N TRP A 34 -2.21 17.15 17.35
CA TRP A 34 -1.96 16.06 16.41
C TRP A 34 -0.97 16.48 15.33
N GLU A 35 -0.39 15.50 14.65
CA GLU A 35 0.55 15.70 13.57
C GLU A 35 -0.05 15.11 12.29
N ASP A 36 -0.14 15.92 11.23
CA ASP A 36 -0.43 15.40 9.89
C ASP A 36 0.82 14.66 9.41
N GLU A 37 0.73 13.34 9.27
CA GLU A 37 1.78 12.56 8.61
C GLU A 37 1.73 12.89 7.10
N VAL A 38 2.47 13.89 6.68
CA VAL A 38 2.79 14.05 5.26
C VAL A 38 3.84 13.00 4.92
N GLN A 39 3.40 11.78 4.60
CA GLN A 39 4.28 10.75 4.07
C GLN A 39 4.72 11.13 2.66
N THR A 40 6.03 11.37 2.51
CA THR A 40 6.66 11.88 1.28
C THR A 40 7.34 10.80 0.47
N ASP A 41 7.13 9.52 0.75
CA ASP A 41 7.58 8.43 -0.11
C ASP A 41 6.64 8.32 -1.32
N LEU A 42 6.91 9.17 -2.31
CA LEU A 42 6.22 9.29 -3.61
C LEU A 42 6.39 8.04 -4.49
N GLY A 43 6.12 6.84 -3.95
CA GLY A 43 6.20 5.58 -4.66
C GLY A 43 7.63 5.20 -5.04
N GLU A 44 8.54 5.16 -4.06
CA GLU A 44 9.89 4.65 -4.28
C GLU A 44 9.83 3.20 -4.77
N MET A 45 10.66 2.85 -5.75
CA MET A 45 10.76 1.48 -6.26
C MET A 45 12.08 0.89 -5.79
N ILE A 46 12.00 -0.22 -5.05
CA ILE A 46 13.17 -0.96 -4.57
C ILE A 46 13.16 -2.38 -5.13
N ILE A 47 14.32 -3.01 -5.19
CA ILE A 47 14.44 -4.39 -5.67
C ILE A 47 14.52 -5.33 -4.48
N TYR A 48 13.54 -6.22 -4.34
CA TYR A 48 13.68 -7.41 -3.50
C TYR A 48 14.38 -8.49 -4.31
N GLN A 49 15.46 -9.04 -3.77
CA GLN A 49 16.17 -10.18 -4.35
C GLN A 49 16.42 -11.24 -3.28
N SER A 50 15.91 -12.44 -3.49
CA SER A 50 16.19 -13.60 -2.63
C SER A 50 17.44 -14.35 -3.12
N ASP A 51 18.11 -15.07 -2.22
CA ASP A 51 19.26 -15.93 -2.55
C ASP A 51 18.93 -17.04 -3.57
N GLU A 52 17.65 -17.41 -3.71
CA GLU A 52 17.17 -18.41 -4.66
C GLU A 52 16.74 -17.82 -6.03
N GLY A 53 17.05 -16.55 -6.27
CA GLY A 53 16.88 -15.92 -7.58
C GLY A 53 15.52 -15.25 -7.83
N VAL A 54 14.60 -15.24 -6.86
CA VAL A 54 13.40 -14.38 -6.94
C VAL A 54 13.86 -12.92 -6.96
N ARG A 55 13.47 -12.16 -7.98
CA ARG A 55 13.74 -10.73 -8.12
C ARG A 55 12.44 -9.99 -8.42
N LEU A 56 12.09 -9.01 -7.59
CA LEU A 56 10.83 -8.27 -7.69
C LEU A 56 11.08 -6.77 -7.54
N ASP A 57 10.44 -5.98 -8.40
CA ASP A 57 10.34 -4.53 -8.23
C ASP A 57 9.22 -4.23 -7.24
N VAL A 58 9.60 -3.83 -6.03
CA VAL A 58 8.70 -3.57 -4.91
C VAL A 58 8.45 -2.08 -4.81
N ARG A 59 7.18 -1.68 -4.71
CA ARG A 59 6.81 -0.29 -4.42
C ARG A 59 6.80 -0.07 -2.91
N LEU A 60 7.51 0.97 -2.46
CA LEU A 60 7.41 1.54 -1.12
C LEU A 60 6.62 2.85 -1.20
N GLU A 61 5.54 2.90 -0.45
CA GLU A 61 4.72 4.10 -0.29
C GLU A 61 4.01 4.03 1.06
N ASN A 62 3.93 5.16 1.77
CA ASN A 62 3.42 5.25 3.12
C ASN A 62 4.14 4.33 4.14
N LYS A 63 5.47 4.22 4.04
CA LYS A 63 6.32 3.33 4.85
C LYS A 63 5.88 1.86 4.80
N THR A 64 5.16 1.45 3.76
CA THR A 64 4.71 0.07 3.57
C THR A 64 5.01 -0.41 2.17
N VAL A 65 5.07 -1.74 2.07
CA VAL A 65 5.34 -2.46 0.83
C VAL A 65 4.03 -2.69 0.09
N TRP A 66 4.02 -2.40 -1.20
CA TRP A 66 2.89 -2.65 -2.09
C TRP A 66 3.28 -3.62 -3.20
N LEU A 67 2.55 -4.72 -3.31
CA LEU A 67 2.68 -5.69 -4.41
C LEU A 67 1.33 -5.97 -5.07
N ASN A 68 1.32 -6.19 -6.38
CA ASN A 68 0.14 -6.71 -7.07
C ASN A 68 0.08 -8.25 -6.98
N GLN A 69 -1.06 -8.86 -7.36
CA GLN A 69 -1.25 -10.32 -7.24
C GLN A 69 -0.21 -11.16 -8.02
N GLU A 70 0.30 -10.65 -9.15
CA GLU A 70 1.30 -11.34 -9.95
C GLU A 70 2.65 -11.36 -9.23
N GLN A 71 3.03 -10.23 -8.63
CA GLN A 71 4.25 -10.12 -7.82
C GLN A 71 4.17 -10.97 -6.56
N ILE A 72 3.01 -11.02 -5.89
CA ILE A 72 2.78 -11.90 -4.72
C ILE A 72 2.88 -13.37 -5.15
N GLY A 73 2.32 -13.72 -6.32
CA GLY A 73 2.44 -15.06 -6.89
C GLY A 73 3.90 -15.45 -7.14
N ALA A 74 4.68 -14.56 -7.75
CA ALA A 74 6.11 -14.76 -7.97
C ALA A 74 6.88 -14.87 -6.66
N LEU A 75 6.57 -14.03 -5.66
CA LEU A 75 7.19 -14.06 -4.34
C LEU A 75 7.03 -15.42 -3.65
N PHE A 76 5.83 -16.00 -3.71
CA PHE A 76 5.52 -17.26 -3.02
C PHE A 76 5.57 -18.50 -3.91
N ASN A 77 5.97 -18.34 -5.18
CA ASN A 77 5.92 -19.38 -6.21
C ASN A 77 4.53 -20.04 -6.29
N LYS A 78 3.49 -19.22 -6.43
CA LYS A 78 2.08 -19.62 -6.56
C LYS A 78 1.42 -18.96 -7.77
N SER A 79 0.40 -19.63 -8.28
CA SER A 79 -0.41 -19.06 -9.36
C SER A 79 -1.18 -17.82 -8.88
N LYS A 80 -1.44 -16.89 -9.79
CA LYS A 80 -2.28 -15.72 -9.52
C LYS A 80 -3.68 -16.11 -9.01
N ALA A 81 -4.24 -17.20 -9.52
CA ALA A 81 -5.54 -17.72 -9.08
C ALA A 81 -5.51 -18.11 -7.60
N THR A 82 -4.48 -18.84 -7.17
CA THR A 82 -4.27 -19.21 -5.77
C THR A 82 -4.14 -17.98 -4.87
N ILE A 83 -3.36 -16.98 -5.30
CA ILE A 83 -3.24 -15.71 -4.55
C ILE A 83 -4.59 -14.99 -4.46
N SER A 84 -5.35 -14.95 -5.55
CA SER A 84 -6.66 -14.31 -5.57
C SER A 84 -7.65 -15.00 -4.63
N GLU A 85 -7.60 -16.33 -4.52
CA GLU A 85 -8.43 -17.10 -3.58
C GLU A 85 -8.10 -16.74 -2.13
N HIS A 86 -6.81 -16.76 -1.75
CA HIS A 86 -6.41 -16.41 -0.38
C HIS A 86 -6.79 -14.97 0.00
N ILE A 87 -6.57 -14.00 -0.90
CA ILE A 87 -6.98 -12.61 -0.68
C ILE A 87 -8.51 -12.51 -0.53
N SER A 88 -9.27 -13.25 -1.35
CA SER A 88 -10.72 -13.28 -1.23
C SER A 88 -11.17 -13.80 0.13
N ASN A 89 -10.52 -14.84 0.65
CA ASN A 89 -10.85 -15.42 1.95
C ASN A 89 -10.51 -14.47 3.10
N ILE A 90 -9.33 -13.82 3.08
CA ILE A 90 -8.93 -12.81 4.07
C ILE A 90 -10.02 -11.73 4.24
N PHE A 91 -10.56 -11.21 3.14
CA PHE A 91 -11.61 -10.19 3.19
C PHE A 91 -12.99 -10.74 3.56
N LYS A 92 -13.32 -11.96 3.12
CA LYS A 92 -14.60 -12.62 3.51
C LYS A 92 -14.66 -12.93 4.99
N GLU A 93 -13.53 -13.33 5.58
CA GLU A 93 -13.40 -13.66 7.00
C GLU A 93 -13.25 -12.40 7.86
N GLY A 94 -13.06 -11.23 7.24
CA GLY A 94 -12.94 -9.95 7.93
C GLY A 94 -11.62 -9.79 8.68
N GLU A 95 -10.58 -10.57 8.31
CA GLU A 95 -9.25 -10.47 8.93
C GLU A 95 -8.59 -9.11 8.67
N LEU A 96 -8.83 -8.54 7.49
CA LEU A 96 -8.31 -7.24 7.06
C LEU A 96 -9.41 -6.42 6.37
N ASP A 97 -9.37 -5.09 6.54
CA ASP A 97 -10.26 -4.17 5.83
C ASP A 97 -9.66 -3.76 4.48
N GLU A 98 -10.31 -4.17 3.37
CA GLU A 98 -9.89 -3.86 2.00
C GLU A 98 -9.64 -2.36 1.79
N LYS A 99 -10.36 -1.48 2.48
CA LYS A 99 -10.21 -0.01 2.34
C LYS A 99 -8.87 0.51 2.84
N VAL A 100 -8.23 -0.21 3.76
CA VAL A 100 -6.96 0.19 4.38
C VAL A 100 -5.78 -0.50 3.69
N VAL A 101 -5.98 -1.75 3.27
CA VAL A 101 -4.87 -2.60 2.81
C VAL A 101 -4.77 -2.73 1.28
N VAL A 102 -5.72 -2.15 0.53
CA VAL A 102 -5.72 -2.18 -0.95
C VAL A 102 -5.68 -0.78 -1.51
N ARG A 103 -4.79 -0.59 -2.49
CA ARG A 103 -4.70 0.65 -3.26
C ARG A 103 -4.65 0.36 -4.75
N LYS A 104 -5.23 1.26 -5.54
CA LYS A 104 -5.09 1.23 -7.00
C LYS A 104 -3.95 2.14 -7.40
N PHE A 105 -3.00 1.58 -8.15
CA PHE A 105 -1.95 2.36 -8.79
C PHE A 105 -2.17 2.38 -10.29
N ARG A 106 -1.89 3.53 -10.91
CA ARG A 106 -1.91 3.66 -12.36
C ARG A 106 -0.61 3.07 -12.91
N THR A 107 -0.71 1.91 -13.52
CA THR A 107 0.41 1.26 -14.21
C THR A 107 0.31 1.58 -15.68
N THR A 108 1.37 2.14 -16.24
CA THR A 108 1.47 2.41 -17.68
C THR A 108 2.27 1.28 -18.31
N THR A 109 1.59 0.42 -19.07
CA THR A 109 2.23 -0.65 -19.83
C THR A 109 2.21 -0.29 -21.31
N GLN A 110 3.25 -0.62 -22.07
CA GLN A 110 3.16 -0.50 -23.53
C GLN A 110 2.02 -1.38 -24.04
N HIS A 111 1.22 -0.86 -24.98
CA HIS A 111 0.22 -1.68 -25.65
C HIS A 111 0.94 -2.75 -26.46
N GLY A 112 0.77 -4.02 -26.10
CA GLY A 112 1.41 -5.15 -26.79
C GLY A 112 0.98 -5.36 -28.25
N ALA A 113 0.03 -4.56 -28.76
CA ALA A 113 -0.51 -4.69 -30.12
C ALA A 113 -0.14 -3.51 -31.05
N LEU A 114 0.40 -2.40 -30.52
CA LEU A 114 0.71 -1.20 -31.30
C LEU A 114 1.96 -0.50 -30.73
N GLU A 115 3.04 -0.48 -31.51
CA GLU A 115 4.23 0.33 -31.19
C GLU A 115 3.84 1.81 -30.98
N GLY A 116 4.35 2.40 -29.90
CA GLY A 116 4.18 3.83 -29.61
C GLY A 116 2.92 4.22 -28.83
N LYS A 117 2.02 3.29 -28.50
CA LYS A 117 0.88 3.58 -27.60
C LYS A 117 1.09 2.98 -26.21
N THR A 118 0.86 3.79 -25.19
CA THR A 118 0.87 3.34 -23.79
C THR A 118 -0.56 3.13 -23.31
N GLN A 119 -0.82 2.03 -22.61
CA GLN A 119 -2.07 1.81 -21.90
C GLN A 119 -1.85 2.12 -20.43
N SER A 120 -2.59 3.07 -19.90
CA SER A 120 -2.71 3.22 -18.45
C SER A 120 -3.84 2.34 -17.95
N LYS A 121 -3.53 1.40 -17.06
CA LYS A 121 -4.52 0.60 -16.35
C LYS A 121 -4.40 0.83 -14.84
N GLU A 122 -5.52 0.94 -14.16
CA GLU A 122 -5.54 0.83 -12.70
C GLU A 122 -5.34 -0.64 -12.29
N VAL A 123 -4.28 -0.89 -11.53
CA VAL A 123 -3.96 -2.20 -10.98
C VAL A 123 -4.10 -2.15 -9.47
N LYS A 124 -4.76 -3.15 -8.88
CA LYS A 124 -4.83 -3.31 -7.42
C LYS A 124 -3.48 -3.80 -6.88
N TYR A 125 -2.99 -3.12 -5.86
CA TYR A 125 -1.86 -3.52 -5.05
C TYR A 125 -2.33 -3.69 -3.61
N TYR A 126 -1.62 -4.57 -2.91
CA TYR A 126 -1.92 -5.00 -1.56
C TYR A 126 -0.72 -4.67 -0.68
N ASN A 127 -1.00 -4.15 0.51
CA ASN A 127 0.03 -3.72 1.44
C ASN A 127 0.75 -4.92 2.10
N LEU A 128 1.72 -4.61 2.97
CA LEU A 128 2.50 -5.61 3.68
C LEU A 128 1.65 -6.62 4.48
N ASP A 129 0.55 -6.18 5.11
CA ASP A 129 -0.30 -7.06 5.94
C ASP A 129 -0.92 -8.18 5.11
N VAL A 130 -1.48 -7.85 3.95
CA VAL A 130 -2.04 -8.86 3.03
C VAL A 130 -0.95 -9.81 2.55
N ILE A 131 0.23 -9.29 2.20
CA ILE A 131 1.35 -10.11 1.72
C ILE A 131 1.77 -11.11 2.81
N ILE A 132 1.85 -10.66 4.06
CA ILE A 132 2.19 -11.49 5.22
C ILE A 132 1.11 -12.55 5.47
N SER A 133 -0.18 -12.17 5.49
CA SER A 133 -1.30 -13.10 5.69
C SER A 133 -1.33 -14.18 4.62
N VAL A 134 -1.20 -13.81 3.34
CA VAL A 134 -1.10 -14.79 2.25
C VAL A 134 0.12 -15.69 2.43
N GLY A 135 1.27 -15.13 2.80
CA GLY A 135 2.51 -15.87 3.04
C GLY A 135 2.38 -16.94 4.14
N TYR A 136 1.58 -16.68 5.17
CA TYR A 136 1.24 -17.68 6.19
C TYR A 136 0.32 -18.78 5.64
N SER A 137 -0.73 -18.42 4.91
CA SER A 137 -1.71 -19.36 4.33
C SER A 137 -1.08 -20.34 3.34
N VAL A 138 -0.07 -19.92 2.58
CA VAL A 138 0.61 -20.76 1.58
C VAL A 138 1.83 -21.53 2.10
N LYS A 139 2.22 -21.34 3.37
CA LYS A 139 3.36 -22.00 4.05
C LYS A 139 4.67 -22.00 3.26
N SER A 140 5.05 -20.84 2.70
CA SER A 140 6.23 -20.72 1.83
C SER A 140 7.50 -20.34 2.61
N ILE A 141 8.63 -21.00 2.30
CA ILE A 141 9.97 -20.60 2.77
C ILE A 141 10.30 -19.17 2.31
N GLN A 142 9.85 -18.79 1.11
CA GLN A 142 10.00 -17.43 0.61
C GLN A 142 9.21 -16.43 1.45
N GLY A 143 8.08 -16.85 2.02
CA GLY A 143 7.35 -16.04 2.99
C GLY A 143 8.13 -15.79 4.27
N ALA A 144 8.89 -16.77 4.75
CA ALA A 144 9.77 -16.55 5.89
C ALA A 144 10.90 -15.56 5.59
N ARG A 145 11.54 -15.69 4.43
CA ARG A 145 12.62 -14.79 3.98
C ARG A 145 12.12 -13.36 3.73
N PHE A 146 11.00 -13.23 3.03
CA PHE A 146 10.38 -11.92 2.78
C PHE A 146 10.04 -11.20 4.08
N ARG A 147 9.52 -11.92 5.09
CA ARG A 147 9.27 -11.34 6.43
C ARG A 147 10.54 -10.90 7.14
N GLN A 148 11.68 -11.57 6.94
CA GLN A 148 12.96 -11.13 7.51
C GLN A 148 13.45 -9.86 6.84
N TRP A 149 13.24 -9.74 5.52
CA TRP A 149 13.61 -8.57 4.74
C TRP A 149 12.71 -7.36 5.01
N ALA A 150 11.41 -7.55 5.22
CA ALA A 150 10.44 -6.48 5.44
C ALA A 150 10.40 -5.91 6.87
N ARG A 151 11.30 -6.36 7.76
CA ARG A 151 11.47 -5.84 9.13
C ARG A 151 12.34 -4.60 9.12
#